data_AF-A0A942JCL6-F1
#
_entry.id   AF-A0A942JCL6-F1
#
_cell.length_a   1.000
_cell.length_b   1.000
_cell.length_c   1.000
_cell.angle_alpha   90.00
_cell.angle_beta   90.00
_cell.angle_gamma   90.00
#
_symmetry.space_group_name_H-M   'P 1'
#
loop_
_entity.id
_entity.type
_entity.pdbx_description
1 polymer ?
#
loop_
_entity_poly.entity_id
_entity_poly.type
_entity_poly.pdbx_seq_one_letter_code
_entity_poly.pdbx_strand_id
1 'polypeptide(L)'
;MMVLVQQTVGTATGTRIQHRTLDVRLRLAGDQWVFDALPSAGGDPPEDAAPLTAEAEAVLNDERIELPDSARWDILAGGTSPDLLRLMSRIAERTPYAVLTLSTGHPFEVFGTDRQSNHTKGRAVDIYRVGERDVIDDRSDSSTSRDLVEWLFDDEAVTELGSPWALDGFGGRSFTDVVHADHLHVGVGPGGTPEERASP
;
A
#
# COMPACT_ATOMS: atom_id res chain seq x y z
N MET A 1 12.36 0.50 -7.53
CA MET A 1 10.98 0.09 -7.84
C MET A 1 10.56 -0.86 -6.75
N MET A 2 9.28 -0.88 -6.41
CA MET A 2 8.74 -1.87 -5.50
C MET A 2 8.25 -3.06 -6.31
N VAL A 3 8.54 -4.27 -5.86
CA VAL A 3 8.06 -5.50 -6.49
C VAL A 3 7.51 -6.44 -5.44
N LEU A 4 6.34 -7.01 -5.71
CA LEU A 4 5.82 -8.14 -4.97
C LEU A 4 6.45 -9.42 -5.51
N VAL A 5 7.09 -10.20 -4.64
CA VAL A 5 7.71 -11.47 -5.02
C VAL A 5 7.15 -12.62 -4.20
N GLN A 6 6.89 -13.74 -4.87
CA GLN A 6 6.68 -15.02 -4.20
C GLN A 6 8.02 -15.76 -4.11
N GLN A 7 8.43 -16.09 -2.89
CA GLN A 7 9.66 -16.81 -2.61
C GLN A 7 9.35 -18.20 -2.07
N THR A 8 10.11 -19.18 -2.55
CA THR A 8 10.11 -20.56 -2.01
C THR A 8 11.38 -20.72 -1.19
N VAL A 9 11.26 -20.73 0.13
CA VAL A 9 12.38 -20.70 1.08
C VAL A 9 12.55 -22.08 1.71
N GLY A 10 13.74 -22.66 1.61
CA GLY A 10 14.10 -23.89 2.33
C GLY A 10 14.30 -23.61 3.82
N THR A 11 13.71 -24.43 4.68
CA THR A 11 13.85 -24.38 6.14
C THR A 11 14.37 -25.72 6.66
N ALA A 12 14.81 -25.76 7.92
CA ALA A 12 15.21 -27.03 8.56
C ALA A 12 14.08 -28.08 8.60
N THR A 13 12.81 -27.65 8.50
CA THR A 13 11.62 -28.51 8.57
C THR A 13 10.93 -28.72 7.23
N GLY A 14 11.43 -28.12 6.13
CA GLY A 14 10.83 -28.29 4.81
C GLY A 14 10.98 -27.05 3.92
N THR A 15 9.88 -26.64 3.30
CA THR A 15 9.85 -25.47 2.40
C THR A 15 8.67 -24.60 2.76
N ARG A 16 8.87 -23.28 2.77
CA ARG A 16 7.84 -22.28 3.05
C ARG A 16 7.71 -21.33 1.87
N ILE A 17 6.48 -21.04 1.48
CA ILE A 17 6.16 -19.96 0.55
C ILE A 17 6.03 -18.66 1.35
N GLN A 18 6.59 -17.58 0.83
CA GLN A 18 6.48 -16.23 1.41
C GLN A 18 6.23 -15.21 0.31
N HIS A 19 5.47 -14.16 0.63
CA HIS A 19 5.17 -13.05 -0.27
C HIS A 19 5.76 -11.76 0.30
N ARG A 20 6.72 -11.16 -0.40
CA ARG A 20 7.51 -10.02 0.08
C ARG A 20 7.39 -8.84 -0.86
N THR A 21 7.37 -7.64 -0.29
CA THR A 21 7.54 -6.41 -1.04
C THR A 21 9.00 -5.98 -0.97
N LEU A 22 9.71 -6.03 -2.09
CA LEU A 22 11.12 -5.63 -2.18
C LEU A 22 11.23 -4.24 -2.80
N ASP A 23 12.17 -3.43 -2.29
CA ASP A 23 12.64 -2.25 -3.01
C ASP A 23 13.91 -2.61 -3.77
N VAL A 24 13.81 -2.70 -5.10
CA VAL A 24 14.93 -3.01 -5.99
C VAL A 24 15.30 -1.76 -6.79
N ARG A 25 16.56 -1.34 -6.68
CA ARG A 25 17.13 -0.22 -7.44
C ARG A 25 17.97 -0.75 -8.58
N LEU A 26 17.67 -0.25 -9.77
CA LEU A 26 18.40 -0.52 -11.00
C LEU A 26 18.96 0.80 -11.52
N ARG A 27 20.13 0.76 -12.15
CA ARG A 27 20.70 1.89 -12.88
C ARG A 27 20.95 1.50 -14.34
N LEU A 28 20.78 2.45 -15.25
CA LEU A 28 21.11 2.24 -16.65
C LEU A 28 22.62 2.40 -16.83
N ALA A 29 23.28 1.37 -17.34
CA ALA A 29 24.71 1.34 -17.63
C ALA A 29 24.92 1.00 -19.11
N GLY A 30 25.18 2.02 -19.94
CA GLY A 30 25.13 1.85 -21.39
C GLY A 30 23.68 1.64 -21.84
N ASP A 31 23.39 0.52 -22.49
CA ASP A 31 22.07 0.07 -22.96
C ASP A 31 21.44 -1.01 -22.08
N GLN A 32 22.03 -1.31 -20.91
CA GLN A 32 21.57 -2.37 -20.01
C GLN A 32 21.18 -1.83 -18.63
N TRP A 33 20.05 -2.32 -18.11
CA TRP A 33 19.71 -2.15 -16.70
C TRP A 33 20.55 -3.11 -15.86
N VAL A 34 21.27 -2.56 -14.88
CA VAL A 34 22.06 -3.34 -13.93
C VAL A 34 21.54 -3.10 -12.52
N PHE A 35 21.66 -4.13 -11.67
CA PHE A 35 21.38 -4.00 -10.25
C PHE A 35 22.25 -2.91 -9.62
N ASP A 36 21.63 -2.09 -8.78
CA ASP A 36 22.28 -1.00 -8.06
C ASP A 36 22.22 -1.24 -6.56
N ALA A 37 21.01 -1.40 -6.01
CA ALA A 37 20.80 -1.62 -4.58
C ALA A 37 19.51 -2.39 -4.28
N LEU A 38 19.44 -2.96 -3.07
CA LEU A 38 18.25 -3.55 -2.49
C LEU A 38 17.99 -2.89 -1.11
N PRO A 39 17.44 -1.67 -1.06
CA PRO A 39 17.22 -0.97 0.21
C PRO A 39 16.29 -1.70 1.18
N SER A 40 15.35 -2.51 0.66
CA SER A 40 14.48 -3.35 1.47
C SER A 40 14.32 -4.73 0.85
N ALA A 41 14.47 -5.75 1.70
CA ALA A 41 14.20 -7.15 1.35
C ALA A 41 12.82 -7.64 1.84
N GLY A 42 11.93 -6.73 2.25
CA GLY A 42 10.57 -7.06 2.71
C GLY A 42 10.44 -7.35 4.21
N GLY A 43 11.45 -6.99 5.01
CA GLY A 43 11.44 -7.05 6.47
C GLY A 43 11.53 -8.46 7.04
N ASP A 44 11.19 -8.59 8.32
CA ASP A 44 11.14 -9.83 9.12
C ASP A 44 9.89 -9.81 10.03
N PRO A 45 9.39 -10.97 10.49
CA PRO A 45 8.27 -10.97 11.44
C PRO A 45 8.69 -10.28 12.74
N PRO A 46 7.84 -9.46 13.38
CA PRO A 46 8.21 -8.81 14.62
C PRO A 46 8.48 -9.83 15.73
N GLU A 47 9.57 -9.64 16.49
CA GLU A 47 9.95 -10.51 17.60
C GLU A 47 8.95 -10.42 18.76
N ASP A 48 8.49 -9.20 19.06
CA ASP A 48 7.47 -8.90 20.05
C ASP A 48 6.27 -8.25 19.36
N ALA A 49 5.23 -9.05 19.04
CA ALA A 49 3.99 -8.50 18.51
C ALA A 49 3.32 -7.63 19.58
N ALA A 50 2.99 -6.38 19.22
CA ALA A 50 2.19 -5.52 20.08
C ALA A 50 0.80 -6.16 20.28
N PRO A 51 0.11 -5.90 21.41
CA PRO A 51 -1.31 -6.24 21.53
C PRO A 51 -2.08 -5.64 20.35
N LEU A 52 -2.78 -6.49 19.60
CA LEU A 52 -3.50 -6.04 18.42
C LEU A 52 -4.68 -5.17 18.82
N THR A 53 -4.89 -4.09 18.07
CA THR A 53 -6.15 -3.34 18.14
C THR A 53 -7.25 -4.12 17.41
N ALA A 54 -8.51 -3.82 17.70
CA ALA A 54 -9.64 -4.45 17.02
C ALA A 54 -9.58 -4.22 15.49
N GLU A 55 -9.12 -3.05 15.04
CA GLU A 55 -8.93 -2.76 13.63
C GLU A 55 -7.84 -3.62 12.99
N ALA A 56 -6.73 -3.83 13.70
CA ALA A 56 -5.63 -4.67 13.22
C ALA A 56 -6.07 -6.13 13.12
N GLU A 57 -6.78 -6.64 14.14
CA GLU A 57 -7.36 -7.98 14.10
C GLU A 57 -8.36 -8.15 12.95
N ALA A 58 -9.21 -7.16 12.71
CA ALA A 58 -10.18 -7.20 11.62
C ALA A 58 -9.49 -7.35 10.26
N VAL A 59 -8.47 -6.53 9.98
CA VAL A 59 -7.73 -6.59 8.71
C VAL A 59 -6.92 -7.88 8.56
N LEU A 60 -6.22 -8.32 9.61
CA LEU A 60 -5.36 -9.50 9.55
C LEU A 60 -6.12 -10.81 9.32
N ASN A 61 -7.40 -10.85 9.69
CA ASN A 61 -8.27 -12.02 9.63
C ASN A 61 -9.33 -11.95 8.50
N ASP A 62 -9.38 -10.88 7.72
CA ASP A 62 -10.33 -10.75 6.61
C ASP A 62 -9.77 -11.38 5.33
N GLU A 63 -10.37 -12.50 4.90
CA GLU A 63 -9.95 -13.24 3.70
C GLU A 63 -10.13 -12.46 2.39
N ARG A 64 -10.87 -11.34 2.41
CA ARG A 64 -11.02 -10.46 1.24
C ARG A 64 -9.82 -9.52 1.06
N ILE A 65 -8.94 -9.43 2.06
CA ILE A 65 -7.73 -8.61 2.02
C ILE A 65 -6.53 -9.53 1.86
N GLU A 66 -5.99 -9.61 0.64
CA GLU A 66 -4.74 -10.32 0.41
C GLU A 66 -3.57 -9.42 0.83
N LEU A 67 -2.82 -9.87 1.85
CA LEU A 67 -1.67 -9.17 2.38
C LEU A 67 -0.40 -9.96 2.10
N PRO A 68 0.65 -9.34 1.51
CA PRO A 68 1.98 -9.93 1.56
C PRO A 68 2.43 -10.05 3.01
N ASP A 69 3.32 -11.01 3.29
CA ASP A 69 3.87 -11.20 4.63
C ASP A 69 4.47 -9.88 5.16
N SER A 70 5.11 -9.06 4.31
CA SER A 70 5.63 -7.73 4.68
C SER A 70 4.55 -6.80 5.24
N ALA A 71 3.39 -6.70 4.58
CA ALA A 71 2.28 -5.88 5.07
C ALA A 71 1.65 -6.47 6.33
N ARG A 72 1.55 -7.80 6.44
CA ARG A 72 1.08 -8.45 7.67
C ARG A 72 1.96 -8.08 8.87
N TRP A 73 3.28 -8.03 8.66
CA TRP A 73 4.23 -7.69 9.71
C TRP A 73 4.19 -6.22 10.10
N ASP A 74 3.95 -5.31 9.15
CA ASP A 74 3.72 -3.89 9.46
C ASP A 74 2.52 -3.69 10.40
N ILE A 75 1.44 -4.47 10.22
CA ILE A 75 0.26 -4.45 11.09
C ILE A 75 0.58 -5.08 12.45
N LEU A 76 1.24 -6.24 12.47
CA LEU A 76 1.62 -6.94 13.71
C LEU A 76 2.61 -6.13 14.58
N ALA A 77 3.46 -5.32 13.95
CA ALA A 77 4.37 -4.41 14.64
C ALA A 77 3.65 -3.18 15.23
N GLY A 78 2.37 -2.97 14.92
CA GLY A 78 1.56 -1.86 15.44
C GLY A 78 1.85 -0.49 14.82
N GLY A 79 2.61 -0.44 13.73
CA GLY A 79 2.98 0.81 13.06
C GLY A 79 1.90 1.37 12.13
N THR A 80 0.87 0.58 11.83
CA THR A 80 -0.21 0.96 10.89
C THR A 80 -1.33 1.68 11.65
N SER A 81 -1.73 2.86 11.16
CA SER A 81 -2.71 3.69 11.85
C SER A 81 -4.11 3.06 11.88
N PRO A 82 -4.88 3.25 12.97
CA PRO A 82 -6.25 2.74 13.05
C PRO A 82 -7.20 3.28 11.97
N ASP A 83 -7.00 4.53 11.53
CA ASP A 83 -7.80 5.13 10.45
C ASP A 83 -7.59 4.40 9.12
N LEU A 84 -6.34 4.08 8.79
CA LEU A 84 -6.02 3.31 7.59
C LEU A 84 -6.60 1.90 7.69
N LEU A 85 -6.46 1.22 8.83
CA LEU A 85 -7.01 -0.12 9.03
C LEU A 85 -8.55 -0.15 8.90
N ARG A 86 -9.26 0.87 9.41
CA ARG A 86 -10.71 1.01 9.19
C ARG A 86 -11.06 1.22 7.72
N LEU A 87 -10.30 2.06 7.02
CA LEU A 87 -10.50 2.26 5.58
C LEU A 87 -10.28 0.95 4.81
N MET A 88 -9.22 0.21 5.14
CA MET A 88 -8.91 -1.10 4.55
C MET A 88 -10.06 -2.10 4.72
N SER A 89 -10.68 -2.18 5.90
CA SER A 89 -11.87 -3.01 6.11
C SER A 89 -13.07 -2.53 5.29
N ARG A 90 -13.31 -1.22 5.20
CA ARG A 90 -14.39 -0.65 4.37
C ARG A 90 -14.20 -0.89 2.87
N ILE A 91 -12.96 -0.93 2.39
CA ILE A 91 -12.65 -1.34 1.01
C ILE A 91 -13.03 -2.83 0.84
N ALA A 92 -12.64 -3.70 1.78
CA ALA A 92 -12.93 -5.13 1.74
C ALA A 92 -14.45 -5.43 1.73
N GLU A 93 -15.25 -4.60 2.40
CA GLU A 93 -16.72 -4.65 2.36
C GLU A 93 -17.30 -4.41 0.96
N ARG A 94 -16.57 -3.72 0.08
CA ARG A 94 -16.99 -3.42 -1.29
C ARG A 94 -16.50 -4.45 -2.27
N THR A 95 -15.22 -4.77 -2.19
CA THR A 95 -14.56 -5.65 -3.14
C THR A 95 -13.32 -6.26 -2.50
N PRO A 96 -13.03 -7.56 -2.73
CA PRO A 96 -11.73 -8.12 -2.39
C PRO A 96 -10.60 -7.35 -3.08
N TYR A 97 -9.43 -7.29 -2.46
CA TYR A 97 -8.28 -6.60 -3.05
C TYR A 97 -6.96 -7.20 -2.55
N ALA A 98 -5.87 -6.91 -3.26
CA ALA A 98 -4.53 -7.29 -2.85
C ALA A 98 -3.62 -6.08 -2.64
N VAL A 99 -2.94 -6.11 -1.51
CA VAL A 99 -2.00 -5.07 -1.09
C VAL A 99 -0.64 -5.30 -1.72
N LEU A 100 -0.04 -4.24 -2.27
CA LEU A 100 1.35 -4.21 -2.68
C LEU A 100 2.24 -3.85 -1.50
N THR A 101 1.93 -2.79 -0.76
CA THR A 101 2.76 -2.34 0.37
C THR A 101 1.98 -1.50 1.39
N LEU A 102 2.47 -1.50 2.63
CA LEU A 102 2.05 -0.58 3.69
C LEU A 102 3.20 0.33 4.10
N SER A 103 4.25 -0.19 4.70
CA SER A 103 5.45 0.59 5.06
C SER A 103 6.72 -0.13 4.63
N THR A 104 6.86 -1.39 5.03
CA THR A 104 8.04 -2.20 4.71
C THR A 104 8.11 -2.49 3.20
N GLY A 105 9.22 -2.09 2.59
CA GLY A 105 9.40 -2.18 1.14
C GLY A 105 9.12 -0.87 0.41
N HIS A 106 8.51 0.11 1.06
CA HIS A 106 8.34 1.46 0.52
C HIS A 106 9.52 2.38 0.90
N PRO A 107 9.96 3.30 0.00
CA PRO A 107 10.99 4.28 0.33
C PRO A 107 10.58 5.25 1.46
N PHE A 108 11.53 5.75 2.23
CA PHE A 108 11.23 6.65 3.36
C PHE A 108 10.54 7.96 2.94
N GLU A 109 10.93 8.49 1.77
CA GLU A 109 10.49 9.77 1.22
C GLU A 109 9.59 9.56 0.00
N VAL A 110 8.77 10.57 -0.29
CA VAL A 110 8.05 10.65 -1.56
C VAL A 110 9.07 10.77 -2.70
N PHE A 111 8.86 9.99 -3.75
CA PHE A 111 9.81 9.87 -4.86
C PHE A 111 10.26 11.23 -5.40
N GLY A 112 11.58 11.46 -5.43
CA GLY A 112 12.16 12.69 -5.97
C GLY A 112 12.08 13.91 -5.04
N THR A 113 11.72 13.73 -3.77
CA THR A 113 11.61 14.81 -2.77
C THR A 113 12.26 14.41 -1.44
N ASP A 114 12.39 15.36 -0.52
CA ASP A 114 12.80 15.17 0.88
C ASP A 114 11.60 15.06 1.85
N ARG A 115 10.38 14.98 1.31
CA ARG A 115 9.14 14.89 2.11
C ARG A 115 8.92 13.45 2.54
N GLN A 116 8.79 13.22 3.85
CA GLN A 116 8.47 11.89 4.39
C GLN A 116 7.12 11.38 3.85
N SER A 117 7.13 10.16 3.32
CA SER A 117 5.95 9.47 2.78
C SER A 117 4.93 9.12 3.86
N ASN A 118 3.65 9.02 3.49
CA ASN A 118 2.62 8.49 4.39
C ASN A 118 2.76 6.99 4.65
N HIS A 119 3.40 6.23 3.77
CA HIS A 119 3.77 4.83 4.03
C HIS A 119 4.65 4.71 5.27
N THR A 120 5.72 5.52 5.33
CA THR A 120 6.63 5.62 6.48
C THR A 120 5.92 5.98 7.79
N LYS A 121 4.79 6.69 7.70
CA LYS A 121 3.99 7.13 8.85
C LYS A 121 2.84 6.17 9.19
N GLY A 122 2.75 5.01 8.53
CA GLY A 122 1.68 4.03 8.73
C GLY A 122 0.30 4.51 8.25
N ARG A 123 0.27 5.40 7.27
CA ARG A 123 -0.94 6.12 6.80
C ARG A 123 -1.24 5.96 5.32
N ALA A 124 -0.53 5.07 4.63
CA ALA A 124 -0.84 4.75 3.24
C ALA A 124 -0.81 3.25 2.96
N VAL A 125 -1.56 2.85 1.93
CA VAL A 125 -1.58 1.51 1.37
C VAL A 125 -1.50 1.62 -0.15
N ASP A 126 -0.68 0.76 -0.76
CA ASP A 126 -0.71 0.54 -2.20
C ASP A 126 -1.49 -0.73 -2.51
N ILE A 127 -2.42 -0.65 -3.46
CA ILE A 127 -3.30 -1.75 -3.88
C ILE A 127 -3.03 -2.04 -5.36
N TYR A 128 -2.56 -3.25 -5.68
CA TYR A 128 -2.25 -3.61 -7.08
C TYR A 128 -3.36 -4.41 -7.75
N ARG A 129 -4.32 -4.96 -6.99
CA ARG A 129 -5.44 -5.77 -7.50
C ARG A 129 -6.74 -5.38 -6.82
N VAL A 130 -7.79 -5.18 -7.60
CA VAL A 130 -9.15 -4.85 -7.14
C VAL A 130 -10.13 -5.87 -7.74
N GLY A 131 -10.91 -6.52 -6.88
CA GLY A 131 -11.69 -7.70 -7.27
C GLY A 131 -10.76 -8.78 -7.80
N GLU A 132 -11.02 -9.26 -9.02
CA GLU A 132 -10.21 -10.30 -9.68
C GLU A 132 -9.17 -9.75 -10.67
N ARG A 133 -9.04 -8.42 -10.80
CA ARG A 133 -8.19 -7.81 -11.84
C ARG A 133 -7.09 -6.95 -11.25
N ASP A 134 -5.91 -7.07 -11.83
CA ASP A 134 -4.79 -6.19 -11.52
C ASP A 134 -5.08 -4.80 -12.08
N VAL A 135 -4.73 -3.76 -11.32
CA VAL A 135 -5.00 -2.36 -11.68
C VAL A 135 -4.36 -2.00 -13.02
N ILE A 136 -3.19 -2.57 -13.35
CA ILE A 136 -2.53 -2.37 -14.63
C ILE A 136 -3.39 -2.79 -15.84
N ASP A 137 -4.24 -3.80 -15.65
CA ASP A 137 -5.10 -4.41 -16.68
C ASP A 137 -6.57 -3.95 -16.60
N ASP A 138 -6.93 -3.16 -15.57
CA ASP A 138 -8.31 -2.77 -15.26
C ASP A 138 -8.53 -1.25 -15.33
N ARG A 139 -8.02 -0.61 -16.39
CA ARG A 139 -7.98 0.86 -16.51
C ARG A 139 -9.09 1.49 -17.37
N SER A 140 -10.14 0.74 -17.69
CA SER A 140 -11.29 1.31 -18.40
C SER A 140 -12.15 2.19 -17.49
N ASP A 141 -12.88 3.16 -18.05
CA ASP A 141 -13.78 4.03 -17.29
C ASP A 141 -14.95 3.31 -16.61
N SER A 142 -15.25 2.07 -17.00
CA SER A 142 -16.30 1.22 -16.38
C SER A 142 -15.71 0.05 -15.58
N SER A 143 -14.46 0.18 -15.11
CA SER A 143 -13.76 -0.87 -14.37
C SER A 143 -14.11 -0.86 -12.88
N THR A 144 -13.96 -2.00 -12.22
CA THR A 144 -14.08 -2.08 -10.75
C THR A 144 -13.03 -1.21 -10.06
N SER A 145 -11.82 -1.14 -10.62
CA SER A 145 -10.75 -0.27 -10.12
C SER A 145 -11.16 1.21 -10.18
N ARG A 146 -11.79 1.63 -11.28
CA ARG A 146 -12.32 2.99 -11.43
C ARG A 146 -13.43 3.28 -10.42
N ASP A 147 -14.39 2.38 -10.27
CA ASP A 147 -15.49 2.51 -9.31
C ASP A 147 -14.95 2.66 -7.87
N LEU A 148 -13.91 1.90 -7.51
CA LEU A 148 -13.27 2.01 -6.21
C LEU A 148 -12.57 3.38 -6.02
N VAL A 149 -11.88 3.87 -7.05
CA VAL A 149 -11.20 5.18 -7.02
C VAL A 149 -12.21 6.31 -6.84
N GLU A 150 -13.34 6.28 -7.55
CA GLU A 150 -14.42 7.28 -7.37
C GLU A 150 -15.00 7.22 -5.96
N TRP A 151 -15.26 6.03 -5.43
CA TRP A 151 -15.74 5.88 -4.06
C TRP A 151 -14.72 6.38 -3.01
N LEU A 152 -13.43 6.09 -3.18
CA LEU A 152 -12.37 6.59 -2.30
C LEU A 152 -12.23 8.11 -2.38
N PHE A 153 -12.46 8.68 -3.55
CA PHE A 153 -12.43 10.12 -3.75
C PHE A 153 -13.57 10.84 -3.02
N ASP A 154 -14.69 10.19 -2.77
CA ASP A 154 -15.78 10.76 -1.96
C ASP A 154 -15.54 10.61 -0.44
N ASP A 155 -14.49 9.89 -0.02
CA ASP A 155 -14.14 9.74 1.39
C ASP A 155 -13.27 10.91 1.89
N GLU A 156 -13.76 11.64 2.89
CA GLU A 156 -13.03 12.78 3.50
C GLU A 156 -11.78 12.34 4.27
N ALA A 157 -11.68 11.08 4.70
CA ALA A 157 -10.48 10.56 5.36
C ALA A 157 -9.30 10.40 4.38
N VAL A 158 -9.58 10.21 3.09
CA VAL A 158 -8.57 10.04 2.04
C VAL A 158 -8.01 11.40 1.64
N THR A 159 -6.71 11.59 1.89
CA THR A 159 -6.00 12.84 1.60
C THR A 159 -4.99 12.72 0.46
N GLU A 160 -4.63 11.50 0.07
CA GLU A 160 -3.80 11.22 -1.10
C GLU A 160 -4.41 10.04 -1.85
N LEU A 161 -4.68 10.20 -3.14
CA LEU A 161 -5.25 9.16 -4.01
C LEU A 161 -4.49 9.14 -5.34
N GLY A 162 -3.37 8.43 -5.36
CA GLY A 162 -2.60 8.18 -6.58
C GLY A 162 -3.23 7.01 -7.34
N SER A 163 -3.58 7.21 -8.62
CA SER A 163 -4.16 6.15 -9.44
C SER A 163 -3.92 6.38 -10.93
N PRO A 164 -4.37 5.48 -11.83
CA PRO A 164 -4.38 5.73 -13.27
C PRO A 164 -5.25 6.93 -13.70
N TRP A 165 -6.05 7.49 -12.79
CA TRP A 165 -6.94 8.62 -13.05
C TRP A 165 -6.70 9.77 -12.06
N ALA A 166 -6.73 11.00 -12.57
CA ALA A 166 -6.73 12.22 -11.76
C ALA A 166 -8.14 12.83 -11.76
N LEU A 167 -8.88 12.67 -10.66
CA LEU A 167 -10.28 13.08 -10.54
C LEU A 167 -10.49 14.58 -10.35
N ASP A 168 -9.59 15.26 -9.65
CA ASP A 168 -9.67 16.69 -9.34
C ASP A 168 -8.55 17.51 -10.01
N GLY A 169 -7.86 16.91 -10.98
CA GLY A 169 -6.85 17.57 -11.81
C GLY A 169 -5.53 17.83 -11.08
N PHE A 170 -4.71 18.71 -11.65
CA PHE A 170 -3.34 18.93 -11.17
C PHE A 170 -3.31 19.60 -9.79
N GLY A 171 -2.58 19.00 -8.85
CA GLY A 171 -2.40 19.53 -7.49
C GLY A 171 -3.55 19.24 -6.53
N GLY A 172 -4.54 18.46 -6.97
CA GLY A 172 -5.59 17.93 -6.10
C GLY A 172 -5.15 16.74 -5.25
N ARG A 173 -6.08 16.17 -4.49
CA ARG A 173 -5.80 14.96 -3.70
C ARG A 173 -5.80 13.70 -4.55
N SER A 174 -6.44 13.72 -5.74
CA SER A 174 -6.38 12.66 -6.73
C SER A 174 -5.39 12.99 -7.83
N PHE A 175 -4.42 12.12 -8.05
CA PHE A 175 -3.34 12.37 -9.00
C PHE A 175 -2.96 11.12 -9.78
N THR A 176 -2.31 11.34 -10.92
CA THR A 176 -1.78 10.29 -11.77
C THR A 176 -0.39 10.68 -12.27
N ASP A 177 0.51 9.71 -12.33
CA ASP A 177 1.86 9.87 -12.86
C ASP A 177 2.39 8.52 -13.37
N VAL A 178 3.68 8.46 -13.72
CA VAL A 178 4.31 7.25 -14.24
C VAL A 178 4.45 6.13 -13.22
N VAL A 179 4.34 6.42 -11.91
CA VAL A 179 4.45 5.38 -10.87
C VAL A 179 3.08 4.81 -10.50
N HIS A 180 2.00 5.57 -10.59
CA HIS A 180 0.63 5.11 -10.24
C HIS A 180 -0.16 4.52 -11.41
N ALA A 181 0.53 3.97 -12.42
CA ALA A 181 -0.10 3.39 -13.59
C ALA A 181 -0.56 1.93 -13.39
N ASP A 182 -0.04 1.25 -12.35
CA ASP A 182 -0.21 -0.17 -12.09
C ASP A 182 -0.75 -0.49 -10.69
N HIS A 183 -1.03 0.52 -9.86
CA HIS A 183 -1.58 0.38 -8.53
C HIS A 183 -2.37 1.63 -8.10
N LEU A 184 -3.11 1.52 -6.99
CA LEU A 184 -3.76 2.62 -6.30
C LEU A 184 -2.96 2.93 -5.02
N HIS A 185 -2.41 4.15 -4.92
CA HIS A 185 -1.89 4.71 -3.67
C HIS A 185 -3.03 5.37 -2.91
N VAL A 186 -3.29 4.94 -1.68
CA VAL A 186 -4.34 5.49 -0.83
C VAL A 186 -3.75 5.93 0.50
N GLY A 187 -3.68 7.24 0.72
CA GLY A 187 -3.20 7.85 1.95
C GLY A 187 -4.33 8.51 2.75
N VAL A 188 -4.35 8.29 4.07
CA VAL A 188 -5.28 8.92 4.99
C VAL A 188 -4.65 10.08 5.75
N GLY A 189 -5.46 11.11 6.01
CA GLY A 189 -5.04 12.26 6.83
C GLY A 189 -4.78 11.85 8.29
N PRO A 190 -4.07 12.68 9.07
CA PRO A 190 -4.01 12.47 10.52
C PRO A 190 -5.43 12.40 11.09
N GLY A 191 -5.69 11.37 11.89
CA GLY A 191 -6.94 11.19 12.61
C GLY A 191 -7.27 12.38 13.51
N GLY A 192 -8.57 12.63 13.66
CA GLY A 192 -9.15 13.70 14.44
C GLY A 192 -10.58 13.94 13.98
N THR A 193 -11.46 14.29 14.92
CA THR A 193 -12.77 14.88 14.62
C THR A 193 -12.60 16.09 13.68
N PRO A 194 -13.63 16.49 12.90
CA PRO A 194 -13.55 17.72 12.11
C PRO A 194 -13.09 18.95 12.91
N GLU A 195 -13.37 18.99 14.23
CA GLU A 195 -12.87 20.01 15.16
C GLU A 195 -11.36 19.92 15.41
N GLU A 196 -10.79 18.72 15.53
CA GLU A 196 -9.35 18.51 15.69
C GLU A 196 -8.55 18.78 14.41
N ARG A 197 -9.17 18.57 13.24
CA ARG A 197 -8.58 18.87 11.92
C ARG A 197 -8.53 20.36 11.60
N ALA A 198 -9.28 21.19 12.34
CA ALA A 198 -9.39 22.63 12.14
C ALA A 198 -8.47 23.48 13.05
N SER A 199 -7.66 22.84 13.90
CA SER A 199 -6.70 23.56 14.75
C SER A 199 -5.33 23.70 14.05
N PRO A 200 -4.74 24.91 14.03
CA PRO A 200 -3.53 25.23 13.27
C PRO A 200 -2.26 24.56 13.79
#